data_AF-A0A929FR30-F1
#
_entry.id   AF-A0A929FR30-F1
#
_cell.length_a   1.000
_cell.length_b   1.000
_cell.length_c   1.000
_cell.angle_alpha   90.00
_cell.angle_beta   90.00
_cell.angle_gamma   90.00
#
_symmetry.space_group_name_H-M   'P 1'
#
loop_
_entity.id
_entity.type
_entity.pdbx_description
1 polymer ?
#
loop_
_entity_poly.entity_id
_entity_poly.type
_entity_poly.pdbx_seq_one_letter_code
_entity_poly.pdbx_strand_id
1 'polypeptide(L)'
;MEVVVTGIGLVSGLGRLEPSWRNLVSGKSGIQQHQPFPDLPPRPLALIHEKPHSLAALTKLVVADALEDAGLLAVTMPDCGVVIGSSRGCQASWEQLARRLGAGGRGS
;
A
#
# COMPACT_ATOMS: atom_id res chain seq x y z
N MET A 1 24.80 4.53 20.02
CA MET A 1 24.31 5.10 18.75
C MET A 1 22.84 5.40 18.91
N GLU A 2 22.42 6.62 18.59
CA GLU A 2 21.01 6.97 18.55
C GLU A 2 20.48 6.78 17.14
N VAL A 3 19.25 6.30 17.03
CA VAL A 3 18.54 6.09 15.78
C VAL A 3 17.34 7.03 15.76
N VAL A 4 17.22 7.82 14.70
CA VAL A 4 16.15 8.82 14.53
C VAL A 4 15.36 8.55 13.25
N VAL A 5 14.12 9.03 13.23
CA VAL A 5 13.30 9.06 12.01
C VAL A 5 13.55 10.39 11.31
N THR A 6 14.08 10.34 10.09
CA THR A 6 14.40 11.54 9.29
C THR A 6 13.33 11.90 8.27
N GLY A 7 12.50 10.95 7.87
CA GLY A 7 11.37 11.21 6.98
C GLY A 7 10.33 10.09 7.04
N ILE A 8 9.10 10.42 6.69
CA ILE A 8 7.95 9.52 6.75
C ILE A 8 7.20 9.53 5.42
N GLY A 9 7.03 8.36 4.83
CA GLY A 9 6.10 8.14 3.72
C GLY A 9 4.88 7.38 4.21
N LEU A 10 3.69 7.92 3.96
CA LEU A 10 2.43 7.31 4.40
C LEU A 10 1.35 7.43 3.32
N VAL A 11 0.67 6.32 3.10
CA VAL A 11 -0.58 6.25 2.35
C VAL A 11 -1.56 5.35 3.09
N SER A 12 -2.79 5.80 3.24
CA SER A 12 -3.86 5.09 3.93
C SER A 12 -5.22 5.40 3.30
N GLY A 13 -6.28 4.76 3.78
CA GLY A 13 -7.67 5.12 3.41
C GLY A 13 -8.09 6.53 3.86
N LEU A 14 -7.25 7.23 4.64
CA LEU A 14 -7.44 8.63 5.04
C LEU A 14 -6.64 9.64 4.19
N GLY A 15 -5.86 9.16 3.20
CA GLY A 15 -5.07 9.98 2.28
C GLY A 15 -3.56 9.70 2.32
N ARG A 16 -2.74 10.66 1.89
CA ARG A 16 -1.27 10.65 2.07
C ARG A 16 -0.89 11.18 3.46
N LEU A 17 0.39 11.41 3.74
CA LEU A 17 0.91 11.77 5.08
C LEU A 17 0.08 12.83 5.82
N GLU A 18 0.05 14.06 5.31
CA GLU A 18 -0.64 15.17 5.99
C GLU A 18 -2.16 14.96 6.15
N PRO A 19 -2.93 14.61 5.09
CA PRO A 19 -4.36 14.31 5.25
C PRO A 19 -4.60 13.14 6.19
N SER A 20 -3.79 12.08 6.12
CA SER A 20 -3.92 10.92 7.01
C SER A 20 -3.77 11.33 8.46
N TRP A 21 -2.73 12.10 8.79
CA TRP A 21 -2.49 12.56 10.15
C TRP A 21 -3.64 13.43 10.68
N ARG A 22 -4.04 14.43 9.89
CA ARG A 22 -5.13 15.35 10.25
C ARG A 22 -6.45 14.62 10.46
N ASN A 23 -6.78 13.68 9.58
CA ASN A 23 -8.01 12.90 9.66
C ASN A 23 -7.97 11.89 10.82
N LEU A 24 -6.82 11.28 11.09
CA LEU A 24 -6.63 10.36 12.20
C LEU A 24 -6.82 11.08 13.54
N VAL A 25 -6.15 12.22 13.74
CA VAL A 25 -6.26 13.02 14.98
C VAL A 25 -7.68 13.58 15.19
N SER A 26 -8.41 13.86 14.10
CA SER A 26 -9.83 14.26 14.18
C SER A 26 -10.81 13.10 14.32
N GLY A 27 -10.33 11.86 14.52
CA GLY A 27 -11.18 10.69 14.75
C GLY A 27 -11.98 10.25 13.52
N LYS A 28 -11.58 10.67 12.32
CA LYS A 28 -12.28 10.26 11.08
C LYS A 28 -11.94 8.82 10.71
N SER A 29 -12.92 8.15 10.14
CA SER A 29 -12.76 6.81 9.58
C SER A 29 -12.63 6.88 8.05
N GLY A 30 -11.71 6.10 7.50
CA GLY A 30 -11.59 5.86 6.05
C GLY A 30 -12.40 4.65 5.58
N ILE A 31 -13.16 4.00 6.47
CA ILE A 31 -13.95 2.81 6.16
C ILE A 31 -15.26 3.24 5.51
N GLN A 32 -15.53 2.72 4.31
CA GLN A 32 -16.79 2.91 3.60
C GLN A 32 -17.26 1.60 2.97
N GLN A 33 -18.53 1.54 2.55
CA GLN A 33 -19.05 0.38 1.84
C GLN A 33 -18.51 0.34 0.41
N HIS A 34 -17.81 -0.74 0.07
CA HIS A 34 -17.25 -0.93 -1.27
C HIS A 34 -17.47 -2.36 -1.77
N GLN A 35 -17.53 -2.52 -3.09
CA GLN A 35 -17.61 -3.82 -3.77
C GLN A 35 -16.60 -3.90 -4.92
N PRO A 36 -15.28 -3.94 -4.63
CA PRO A 36 -14.25 -3.94 -5.67
C PRO A 36 -14.20 -5.23 -6.50
N PHE A 37 -14.81 -6.31 -6.00
CA PHE A 37 -14.89 -7.60 -6.68
C PHE A 37 -16.36 -7.98 -6.85
N PRO A 38 -16.87 -8.11 -8.09
CA PRO A 38 -18.27 -8.46 -8.36
C PRO A 38 -18.71 -9.79 -7.73
N ASP A 39 -17.77 -10.74 -7.64
CA ASP A 39 -17.99 -12.07 -7.08
C ASP A 39 -18.20 -12.08 -5.55
N LEU A 40 -17.98 -10.94 -4.87
CA LEU A 40 -18.11 -10.80 -3.42
C LEU A 40 -19.19 -9.75 -3.07
N PRO A 41 -19.93 -9.93 -1.97
CA PRO A 41 -20.87 -8.91 -1.50
C PRO A 41 -20.13 -7.63 -1.09
N PRO A 42 -20.79 -6.46 -1.07
CA PRO A 42 -20.23 -5.22 -0.53
C PRO A 42 -19.74 -5.41 0.91
N ARG A 43 -18.60 -4.80 1.24
CA ARG A 43 -17.98 -4.87 2.57
C ARG A 43 -17.52 -3.49 3.05
N PRO A 44 -17.48 -3.26 4.38
CA PRO A 44 -16.79 -2.10 4.94
C PRO A 44 -15.29 -2.25 4.71
N LEU A 45 -14.70 -1.41 3.84
CA LEU A 45 -13.28 -1.43 3.48
C LEU A 45 -12.68 -0.03 3.62
N ALA A 46 -11.43 0.04 4.05
CA ALA A 46 -10.62 1.27 3.96
C ALA A 46 -9.73 1.18 2.72
N LEU A 47 -10.27 1.57 1.57
CA LEU A 47 -9.51 1.55 0.32
C LEU A 47 -8.60 2.78 0.23
N ILE A 48 -7.41 2.58 -0.32
CA ILE A 48 -6.61 3.68 -0.85
C ILE A 48 -7.23 3.98 -2.22
N HIS A 49 -7.84 5.16 -2.41
CA HIS A 49 -8.67 5.49 -3.58
C HIS A 49 -9.79 4.45 -3.84
N GLU A 50 -10.12 4.16 -5.10
CA GLU A 50 -11.31 3.37 -5.46
C GLU A 50 -11.04 1.89 -5.77
N LYS A 51 -9.78 1.48 -5.93
CA LYS A 51 -9.42 0.13 -6.42
C LYS A 51 -8.33 -0.51 -5.57
N PRO A 52 -8.24 -1.85 -5.51
CA PRO A 52 -7.09 -2.53 -4.91
C PRO A 52 -5.77 -2.10 -5.58
N HIS A 53 -4.78 -1.76 -4.77
CA HIS A 53 -3.48 -1.30 -5.24
C HIS A 53 -2.45 -2.43 -5.21
N SER A 54 -1.45 -2.34 -6.09
CA SER A 54 -0.27 -3.22 -6.05
C SER A 54 0.61 -2.87 -4.86
N LEU A 55 1.01 -3.89 -4.09
CA LEU A 55 1.96 -3.72 -2.98
C LEU A 55 3.26 -3.07 -3.47
N ALA A 56 3.79 -3.52 -4.61
CA ALA A 56 5.03 -2.96 -5.17
C ALA A 56 4.88 -1.48 -5.56
N ALA A 57 3.71 -1.08 -6.07
CA ALA A 57 3.44 0.32 -6.40
C ALA A 57 3.36 1.18 -5.13
N LEU A 58 2.66 0.69 -4.10
CA LEU A 58 2.57 1.39 -2.81
C LEU A 58 3.94 1.49 -2.13
N THR A 59 4.74 0.43 -2.12
CA THR A 59 6.10 0.44 -1.57
C THR A 59 6.97 1.50 -2.25
N LYS A 60 6.97 1.56 -3.59
CA LYS A 60 7.75 2.57 -4.32
C LYS A 60 7.29 3.99 -3.98
N LEU A 61 5.98 4.21 -3.94
CA LEU A 61 5.39 5.50 -3.58
C LEU A 61 5.82 5.94 -2.18
N VAL A 62 5.59 5.11 -1.16
CA VAL A 62 5.90 5.52 0.22
C VAL A 62 7.39 5.63 0.50
N VAL A 63 8.24 4.84 -0.17
CA VAL A 63 9.69 5.01 -0.05
C VAL A 63 10.14 6.32 -0.69
N ALA A 64 9.61 6.67 -1.86
CA ALA A 64 9.91 7.95 -2.50
C ALA A 64 9.46 9.12 -1.62
N ASP A 65 8.24 9.06 -1.08
CA ASP A 65 7.70 10.08 -0.17
C ASP A 65 8.57 10.24 1.08
N ALA A 66 9.03 9.13 1.68
CA ALA A 66 9.89 9.16 2.86
C ALA A 66 11.27 9.77 2.56
N LEU A 67 11.84 9.48 1.39
CA LEU A 67 13.11 10.06 0.95
C LEU A 67 12.98 11.55 0.63
N GLU A 68 11.84 11.97 0.07
CA GLU A 68 11.53 13.38 -0.17
C GLU A 68 11.37 14.15 1.15
N ASP A 69 10.57 13.62 2.08
CA ASP A 69 10.37 14.21 3.42
C ASP A 69 11.68 14.33 4.21
N ALA A 70 12.59 13.37 4.04
CA ALA A 70 13.92 13.41 4.63
C ALA A 70 14.92 14.34 3.92
N GLY A 71 14.57 14.89 2.74
CA GLY A 71 15.47 15.71 1.93
C GLY A 71 16.62 14.91 1.27
N LEU A 72 16.42 13.61 1.01
CA LEU A 72 17.47 12.67 0.57
C LEU A 72 17.39 12.27 -0.92
N LEU A 73 16.47 12.82 -1.72
CA LEU A 73 16.27 12.40 -3.12
C LEU A 73 17.52 12.53 -4.01
N ALA A 74 18.40 13.49 -3.72
CA ALA A 74 19.62 13.74 -4.51
C ALA A 74 20.88 13.09 -3.92
N VAL A 75 20.76 12.32 -2.83
CA VAL A 75 21.91 11.79 -2.09
C VAL A 75 22.20 10.36 -2.53
N THR A 76 23.45 10.10 -2.93
CA THR A 76 23.94 8.73 -3.06
C THR A 76 24.16 8.15 -1.66
N MET A 77 23.46 7.07 -1.33
CA MET A 77 23.54 6.42 -0.01
C MET A 77 24.25 5.06 -0.12
N PRO A 78 25.60 5.02 -0.09
CA PRO A 78 26.35 3.78 -0.25
C PRO A 78 26.13 2.78 0.90
N ASP A 79 25.86 3.28 2.11
CA ASP A 79 25.62 2.49 3.31
C ASP A 79 24.13 2.47 3.68
N CYS A 80 23.27 2.11 2.73
CA CYS A 80 21.82 2.08 2.90
C CYS A 80 21.27 0.65 2.85
N GLY A 81 20.47 0.29 3.85
CA GLY A 81 19.70 -0.95 3.89
C GLY A 81 18.20 -0.70 3.73
N VAL A 82 17.50 -1.63 3.08
CA VAL A 82 16.03 -1.57 2.92
C VAL A 82 15.41 -2.82 3.56
N VAL A 83 14.45 -2.61 4.45
CA VAL A 83 13.68 -3.68 5.10
C VAL A 83 12.20 -3.44 4.85
N ILE A 84 11.52 -4.39 4.20
CA ILE A 84 10.09 -4.30 3.86
C ILE A 84 9.37 -5.51 4.43
N GLY A 85 8.38 -5.26 5.29
CA GLY A 85 7.48 -6.28 5.82
C GLY A 85 6.13 -6.29 5.09
N SER A 86 5.58 -7.48 4.82
CA SER A 86 4.21 -7.63 4.32
C SER A 86 3.57 -8.88 4.90
N SER A 87 2.41 -8.71 5.54
CA SER A 87 1.66 -9.82 6.15
C SER A 87 1.03 -10.76 5.12
N ARG A 88 0.61 -10.23 3.96
CA ARG A 88 -0.05 -11.00 2.89
C ARG A 88 0.82 -11.17 1.64
N GLY A 89 2.04 -10.64 1.64
CA GLY A 89 2.96 -10.70 0.51
C GLY A 89 2.29 -10.36 -0.83
N CYS A 90 2.49 -11.22 -1.82
CA CYS A 90 1.92 -11.09 -3.17
C CYS A 90 0.60 -11.86 -3.36
N GLN A 91 -0.21 -12.06 -2.31
CA GLN A 91 -1.44 -12.87 -2.36
C GLN A 91 -2.33 -12.56 -3.58
N ALA A 92 -2.59 -11.29 -3.88
CA ALA A 92 -3.43 -10.90 -5.02
C ALA A 92 -2.87 -11.38 -6.37
N SER A 93 -1.55 -11.36 -6.54
CA SER A 93 -0.89 -11.87 -7.76
C SER A 93 -1.02 -13.38 -7.88
N TRP A 94 -0.90 -14.11 -6.76
CA TRP A 94 -1.12 -15.56 -6.71
C TRP A 94 -2.56 -15.94 -7.02
N GLU A 95 -3.53 -15.22 -6.46
CA GLU A 95 -4.96 -15.42 -6.76
C GLU A 95 -5.26 -15.21 -8.24
N GLN A 96 -4.70 -14.15 -8.85
CA GLN A 96 -4.84 -13.90 -10.28
C GLN A 96 -4.22 -15.00 -11.14
N LEU A 97 -3.02 -15.49 -10.78
CA LEU A 97 -2.37 -16.60 -11.46
C LEU A 97 -3.20 -17.88 -11.36
N ALA A 98 -3.69 -18.21 -10.16
CA ALA A 98 -4.52 -19.38 -9.92
C ALA A 98 -5.81 -19.35 -10.75
N ARG A 99 -6.48 -18.19 -10.85
CA ARG A 99 -7.66 -18.01 -11.71
C ARG A 99 -7.33 -18.29 -13.18
N ARG A 100 -6.18 -17.81 -13.68
CA ARG A 100 -5.75 -18.05 -15.08
C ARG A 100 -5.44 -19.52 -15.34
N LEU A 101 -4.75 -20.18 -14.41
CA LEU A 101 -4.40 -21.60 -14.53
C LEU A 101 -5.65 -22.50 -14.45
N GLY A 102 -6.57 -22.21 -13.54
CA GLY A 102 -7.83 -22.96 -13.41
C GLY A 102 -8.78 -22.78 -14.60
N ALA A 103 -8.76 -21.62 -15.25
CA ALA A 103 -9.53 -21.37 -16.47
C ALA A 103 -8.99 -22.12 -17.71
N GLY A 104 -7.69 -22.44 -17.74
CA GLY A 104 -7.06 -23.17 -18.85
C GLY A 104 -7.21 -24.70 -18.81
N GLY A 105 -7.67 -25.28 -17.69
CA GLY A 105 -7.74 -26.73 -17.49
C GLY A 105 -9.12 -27.38 -17.77
N ARG A 106 -10.12 -26.62 -18.24
CA ARG A 106 -11.47 -27.13 -18.57
C ARG A 106 -11.80 -27.08 -20.06
N GLY A 107 -10.80 -27.30 -20.90
CA GLY A 107 -10.95 -27.33 -22.35
C GLY A 107 -9.83 -28.13 -23.01
N SER A 108 -9.89 -29.45 -22.89
CA SER A 108 -9.19 -30.41 -23.75
C SER A 108 -10.02 -31.69 -23.81
#